data_AF-A0A842XKJ8-F1
#
_entry.id   AF-A0A842XKJ8-F1
#
_cell.length_a   1.000
_cell.length_b   1.000
_cell.length_c   1.000
_cell.angle_alpha   90.00
_cell.angle_beta   90.00
_cell.angle_gamma   90.00
#
_symmetry.space_group_name_H-M   'P 1'
#
loop_
_entity.id
_entity.type
_entity.pdbx_description
1 polymer ?
#
loop_
_entity_poly.entity_id
_entity_poly.type
_entity_poly.pdbx_seq_one_letter_code
_entity_poly.pdbx_strand_id
1 'polypeptide(L)'
;MIIAVKLLEKLDELKGDELAGAEKMMLSFLDALAGEATIAHGVLGLRNFEEARKKILDATGKIWSQDYLGATNNISKAISSITTSGSRAMQTLKEKNLL
;
A
#
# COMPACT_ATOMS: atom_id res chain seq x y z
N MET A 1 -2.93 4.82 1.45
CA MET A 1 -2.37 3.55 1.97
C MET A 1 -2.86 3.15 3.35
N ILE A 2 -2.87 4.01 4.38
CA ILE A 2 -3.36 3.66 5.73
C ILE A 2 -4.79 3.06 5.71
N ILE A 3 -5.65 3.59 4.85
CA ILE A 3 -7.02 3.09 4.64
C ILE A 3 -7.02 1.59 4.26
N ALA A 4 -6.07 1.15 3.44
CA ALA A 4 -5.97 -0.25 3.00
C ALA A 4 -5.77 -1.21 4.18
N VAL A 5 -4.93 -0.83 5.16
CA VAL A 5 -4.71 -1.64 6.38
C VAL A 5 -6.00 -1.78 7.17
N LYS A 6 -6.71 -0.67 7.40
CA LYS A 6 -7.97 -0.67 8.14
C LYS A 6 -9.07 -1.49 7.44
N LEU A 7 -9.11 -1.46 6.11
CA LEU A 7 -10.06 -2.27 5.34
C LEU A 7 -9.73 -3.76 5.42
N LEU A 8 -8.45 -4.14 5.38
CA LEU A 8 -8.02 -5.53 5.53
C LEU A 8 -8.36 -6.10 6.91
N GLU A 9 -8.23 -5.30 7.97
CA GLU A 9 -8.68 -5.69 9.32
C GLU A 9 -10.19 -6.00 9.35
N LYS A 10 -10.99 -5.29 8.56
CA LYS A 10 -12.43 -5.53 8.44
C LYS A 10 -12.78 -6.72 7.56
N LEU A 11 -11.95 -7.08 6.58
CA LEU A 11 -12.18 -8.27 5.78
C LEU A 11 -12.17 -9.55 6.61
N ASP A 12 -11.28 -9.64 7.60
CA ASP A 12 -11.14 -10.84 8.45
C ASP A 12 -12.38 -11.10 9.33
N GLU A 13 -13.22 -10.09 9.53
CA GLU A 13 -14.46 -10.17 10.29
C GLU A 13 -15.66 -10.70 9.46
N LEU A 14 -15.54 -10.71 8.12
CA LEU A 14 -16.64 -11.04 7.20
C LEU A 14 -16.68 -12.53 6.82
N LYS A 15 -17.86 -13.02 6.43
CA LYS A 15 -18.08 -14.42 6.04
C LYS A 15 -19.06 -14.54 4.87
N GLY A 16 -19.02 -15.67 4.17
CA GLY A 16 -19.97 -16.00 3.10
C GLY A 16 -19.94 -14.98 1.96
N ASP A 17 -21.12 -14.63 1.44
CA ASP A 17 -21.26 -13.74 0.27
C ASP A 17 -20.76 -12.31 0.54
N GLU A 18 -20.87 -11.83 1.79
CA GLU A 18 -20.34 -10.52 2.19
C GLU A 18 -18.81 -10.49 2.05
N LEU A 19 -18.14 -11.57 2.43
CA LEU A 19 -16.70 -11.69 2.28
C LEU A 19 -16.28 -11.68 0.81
N ALA A 20 -16.95 -12.47 -0.03
CA ALA A 20 -16.64 -12.53 -1.47
C ALA A 20 -16.81 -11.16 -2.16
N GLY A 21 -17.86 -10.42 -1.79
CA GLY A 21 -18.07 -9.04 -2.25
C GLY A 21 -16.98 -8.09 -1.76
N ALA A 22 -16.61 -8.16 -0.49
CA ALA A 22 -15.58 -7.32 0.12
C ALA A 22 -14.18 -7.61 -0.46
N GLU A 23 -13.82 -8.87 -0.69
CA GLU A 23 -12.59 -9.27 -1.38
C GLU A 23 -12.51 -8.65 -2.77
N LYS A 24 -13.59 -8.73 -3.56
CA LYS A 24 -13.64 -8.12 -4.90
C LYS A 24 -13.44 -6.61 -4.85
N MET A 25 -14.08 -5.93 -3.88
CA MET A 25 -13.89 -4.49 -3.68
C MET A 25 -12.46 -4.17 -3.26
N MET A 26 -11.88 -4.95 -2.35
CA MET A 26 -10.53 -4.75 -1.85
C MET A 26 -9.48 -4.97 -2.94
N LEU A 27 -9.64 -5.99 -3.78
CA LEU A 27 -8.80 -6.25 -4.95
C LEU A 27 -8.84 -5.07 -5.93
N SER A 28 -10.03 -4.55 -6.23
CA SER A 28 -10.21 -3.38 -7.11
C SER A 28 -9.55 -2.13 -6.52
N PHE A 29 -9.65 -1.95 -5.20
CA PHE A 29 -9.01 -0.85 -4.50
C PHE A 29 -7.48 -0.96 -4.52
N LEU A 30 -6.91 -2.15 -4.30
CA LEU A 30 -5.46 -2.36 -4.37
C LEU A 30 -4.91 -2.17 -5.78
N ASP A 31 -5.65 -2.56 -6.82
CA ASP A 31 -5.26 -2.31 -8.21
C ASP A 31 -5.20 -0.81 -8.51
N ALA A 32 -6.24 -0.06 -8.13
CA ALA A 32 -6.25 1.39 -8.25
C ALA A 32 -5.07 2.04 -7.50
N LEU A 33 -4.79 1.58 -6.28
CA LEU A 33 -3.68 2.06 -5.45
C LEU A 33 -2.31 1.74 -6.09
N ALA A 34 -2.15 0.59 -6.75
CA ALA A 34 -0.95 0.26 -7.51
C ALA A 34 -0.79 1.18 -8.74
N GLY A 35 -1.90 1.55 -9.38
CA GLY A 35 -1.96 2.57 -10.43
C GLY A 35 -1.47 3.93 -9.96
N GLU A 36 -1.95 4.41 -8.81
CA GLU A 36 -1.49 5.66 -8.19
C GLU A 36 0.01 5.65 -7.89
N ALA A 37 0.53 4.55 -7.34
CA ALA A 37 1.97 4.38 -7.11
C ALA A 37 2.78 4.42 -8.41
N THR A 38 2.23 3.87 -9.50
CA THR A 38 2.85 3.93 -10.84
C THR A 38 2.91 5.36 -11.36
N ILE A 39 1.80 6.11 -11.25
CA ILE A 39 1.75 7.52 -11.66
C ILE A 39 2.75 8.35 -10.85
N ALA A 40 2.78 8.18 -9.53
CA ALA A 40 3.72 8.89 -8.66
C ALA A 40 5.19 8.57 -9.02
N HIS A 41 5.50 7.31 -9.32
CA HIS A 41 6.82 6.94 -9.82
C HIS A 41 7.16 7.63 -11.16
N GLY A 42 6.22 7.65 -12.10
CA GLY A 42 6.42 8.31 -13.40
C GLY A 42 6.67 9.81 -13.30
N VAL A 43 6.04 10.49 -12.33
CA VAL A 43 6.20 11.94 -12.11
C VAL A 43 7.47 12.27 -11.30
N LEU A 44 7.75 11.50 -10.24
CA LEU A 44 8.81 11.84 -9.28
C LEU A 44 10.12 11.09 -9.53
N GLY A 45 10.11 9.99 -10.30
CA GLY A 45 11.26 9.14 -10.56
C GLY A 45 11.79 8.37 -9.34
N LEU A 46 11.13 8.46 -8.18
CA LEU A 46 11.61 7.87 -6.94
C LEU A 46 11.34 6.36 -6.92
N ARG A 47 12.40 5.56 -6.75
CA ARG A 47 12.33 4.08 -6.69
C ARG A 47 11.42 3.55 -5.58
N ASN A 48 11.23 4.32 -4.51
CA ASN A 48 10.40 3.96 -3.38
C ASN A 48 8.92 3.75 -3.77
N PHE A 49 8.42 4.44 -4.79
CA PHE A 49 7.07 4.19 -5.33
C PHE A 49 6.99 2.89 -6.13
N GLU A 50 8.05 2.51 -6.84
CA GLU A 50 8.12 1.22 -7.52
C GLU A 50 8.15 0.06 -6.52
N GLU A 51 8.94 0.20 -5.45
CA GLU A 51 8.99 -0.77 -4.35
C GLU A 51 7.62 -0.89 -3.64
N ALA A 52 6.96 0.23 -3.38
CA ALA A 52 5.62 0.27 -2.81
C ALA A 52 4.59 -0.42 -3.73
N ARG A 53 4.65 -0.18 -5.04
CA ARG A 53 3.80 -0.85 -6.03
C ARG A 53 3.97 -2.37 -5.99
N LYS A 54 5.21 -2.87 -5.96
CA LYS A 54 5.49 -4.32 -5.84
C LYS A 54 4.82 -4.90 -4.61
N LYS A 55 4.91 -4.20 -3.46
CA LYS A 55 4.27 -4.66 -2.21
C LYS A 55 2.74 -4.64 -2.26
N ILE A 56 2.13 -3.69 -2.96
CA ILE A 56 0.68 -3.69 -3.18
C ILE A 56 0.25 -4.91 -4.03
N LEU A 57 1.01 -5.23 -5.08
CA LEU A 57 0.74 -6.41 -5.91
C LEU A 57 0.92 -7.72 -5.12
N ASP A 58 1.98 -7.81 -4.30
CA ASP A 58 2.18 -8.94 -3.39
C ASP A 58 0.97 -9.10 -2.43
N ALA A 59 0.42 -8.00 -1.91
CA ALA A 59 -0.76 -8.01 -1.03
C ALA A 59 -2.02 -8.49 -1.76
N THR A 60 -2.17 -8.13 -3.05
CA THR A 60 -3.27 -8.61 -3.90
C THR A 60 -3.26 -10.13 -3.98
N GLY A 61 -2.09 -10.74 -4.23
CA GLY A 61 -1.92 -12.20 -4.22
C GLY A 61 -2.30 -12.85 -2.89
N LYS A 62 -2.05 -12.17 -1.76
CA LYS A 62 -2.41 -12.66 -0.43
C LYS A 62 -3.91 -12.65 -0.13
N ILE A 63 -4.66 -11.70 -0.69
CA ILE A 63 -6.13 -11.69 -0.59
C ILE A 63 -6.73 -12.92 -1.26
N TRP A 64 -6.23 -13.32 -2.44
CA TRP A 64 -6.70 -14.53 -3.12
C TRP A 64 -6.49 -15.82 -2.32
N SER A 65 -5.46 -15.86 -1.47
CA SER A 65 -5.22 -16.97 -0.54
C SER A 65 -5.83 -16.76 0.84
N GLN A 66 -6.68 -15.74 1.01
CA GLN A 66 -7.30 -15.32 2.28
C GLN A 66 -6.29 -15.10 3.43
N ASP A 67 -5.06 -14.72 3.08
CA ASP A 67 -3.98 -14.40 4.02
C ASP A 67 -3.99 -12.88 4.29
N TYR A 68 -5.02 -12.40 5.01
CA TYR A 68 -5.22 -10.96 5.24
C TYR A 68 -4.13 -10.36 6.15
N LEU A 69 -3.57 -11.16 7.06
CA LEU A 69 -2.43 -10.74 7.86
C LEU A 69 -1.19 -10.53 6.97
N GLY A 70 -0.92 -11.45 6.05
CA GLY A 70 0.14 -11.31 5.04
C GLY A 70 -0.08 -10.12 4.12
N ALA A 71 -1.33 -9.89 3.67
CA ALA A 71 -1.70 -8.71 2.90
C ALA A 71 -1.41 -7.42 3.68
N THR A 72 -1.82 -7.37 4.95
CA THR A 72 -1.59 -6.22 5.86
C THR A 72 -0.11 -5.94 6.06
N ASN A 73 0.72 -6.97 6.24
CA ASN A 73 2.16 -6.82 6.36
C ASN A 73 2.79 -6.25 5.07
N ASN A 74 2.33 -6.71 3.91
CA ASN A 74 2.80 -6.19 2.62
C ASN A 74 2.42 -4.71 2.44
N ILE A 75 1.18 -4.32 2.75
CA ILE A 75 0.77 -2.91 2.72
C ILE A 75 1.58 -2.06 3.71
N SER A 76 1.84 -2.56 4.91
CA SER A 76 2.65 -1.85 5.92
C SER A 76 4.07 -1.60 5.41
N LYS A 77 4.68 -2.57 4.73
CA LYS A 77 5.98 -2.40 4.06
C LYS A 77 5.92 -1.36 2.94
N ALA A 78 4.83 -1.33 2.16
CA ALA A 78 4.63 -0.34 1.13
C ALA A 78 4.57 1.10 1.69
N ILE A 79 3.86 1.27 2.82
CA ILE A 79 3.81 2.55 3.56
C ILE A 79 5.21 2.97 4.00
N SER A 80 5.98 2.05 4.59
CA SER A 80 7.34 2.32 5.06
C SER A 80 8.24 2.80 3.91
N SER A 81 8.21 2.13 2.75
CA SER A 81 8.99 2.52 1.57
C SER A 81 8.73 3.98 1.16
N ILE A 82 7.47 4.40 1.09
CA ILE A 82 7.12 5.78 0.70
C ILE A 82 7.52 6.76 1.80
N THR A 83 7.27 6.43 3.07
CA THR A 83 7.55 7.30 4.22
C THR A 83 9.05 7.57 4.39
N THR A 84 9.91 6.61 4.06
CA THR A 84 11.37 6.82 4.04
C THR A 84 11.78 7.95 3.08
N SER A 85 11.10 8.12 1.94
CA SER A 85 11.36 9.25 1.02
C SER A 85 11.04 10.59 1.67
N GLY A 86 9.89 10.67 2.36
CA GLY A 86 9.47 11.88 3.07
C GLY A 86 10.42 12.24 4.21
N SER A 87 10.87 11.24 4.97
CA SER A 87 11.87 11.42 6.02
C SER A 87 13.21 11.94 5.46
N ARG A 88 13.69 11.39 4.34
CA ARG A 88 14.90 11.90 3.68
C ARG A 88 14.75 13.34 3.19
N ALA A 89 13.62 13.66 2.54
CA ALA A 89 13.36 15.04 2.09
C ALA A 89 13.36 16.02 3.26
N MET A 90 12.71 15.66 4.37
CA MET A 90 12.71 16.46 5.60
C MET A 90 14.11 16.62 6.20
N GLN A 91 14.91 15.55 6.22
CA GLN A 91 16.29 15.59 6.68
C GLN A 91 17.14 16.54 5.82
N THR A 92 17.03 16.46 4.49
CA THR A 92 17.74 17.38 3.57
C THR A 92 17.34 18.84 3.80
N LEU A 93 16.07 19.12 4.08
CA LEU A 93 15.61 20.47 4.39
C LEU A 93 16.22 20.98 5.71
N LYS A 94 16.27 20.16 6.76
CA LYS A 94 16.93 20.50 8.03
C LYS A 94 18.43 20.74 7.86
N GLU A 95 19.13 19.88 7.12
CA GLU A 95 20.56 20.02 6.83
C GLU A 95 20.88 21.31 6.06
N LYS A 96 19.92 21.82 5.28
CA LYS A 96 20.04 23.08 4.53
C LYS A 96 19.47 24.30 5.27
N ASN A 97 19.04 24.17 6.53
CA ASN A 97 18.33 25.22 7.30
C ASN A 97 17.12 25.81 6.55
N LEU A 98 16.44 24.98 5.76
CA LEU A 98 15.18 25.33 5.09
C LEU A 98 13.96 24.95 5.92
N LEU A 99 14.18 24.28 7.06
CA LEU A 99 13.24 23.92 8.12
C LEU A 99 13.93 23.95 9.47
#